data_AF-A0A0F9DFV6-F1
#
_entry.id   AF-A0A0F9DFV6-F1
#
_cell.length_a   1.000
_cell.length_b   1.000
_cell.length_c   1.000
_cell.angle_alpha   90.00
_cell.angle_beta   90.00
_cell.angle_gamma   90.00
#
_symmetry.space_group_name_H-M   'P 1'
#
loop_
_entity.id
_entity.type
_entity.pdbx_description
1 polymer ?
#
loop_
_entity_poly.entity_id
_entity_poly.type
_entity_poly.pdbx_seq_one_letter_code
_entity_poly.pdbx_strand_id
1 'polypeptide(L)'
;MLQFALAVFFLIVTPGPGVLSTAGVGAAFGFRAGLAYVVGLFVGNNTVAMLVLTGIAAIAFTVPWLRGVLLITSVLYLLWLAWRIARAGTEIGFIAAQKPLGFWNGLSLQIINPKAYVVHTTLFSGFGFMTS
;
A
#
# COMPACT_ATOMS: atom_id res chain seq x y z
N MET A 1 3.96 -20.58 -16.31
CA MET A 1 5.08 -19.63 -16.12
C MET A 1 4.88 -18.30 -16.86
N LEU A 2 4.55 -18.27 -18.15
CA LEU A 2 4.32 -17.00 -18.88
C LEU A 2 3.19 -16.13 -18.30
N GLN A 3 2.06 -16.74 -17.91
CA GLN A 3 0.92 -16.01 -17.30
C GLN A 3 1.30 -15.35 -15.96
N PHE A 4 2.06 -16.07 -15.12
CA PHE A 4 2.60 -15.53 -13.87
C PHE A 4 3.54 -14.34 -14.14
N ALA A 5 4.47 -14.50 -15.08
CA ALA A 5 5.40 -13.43 -15.46
C ALA A 5 4.67 -12.18 -15.99
N LEU A 6 3.66 -12.35 -16.85
CA LEU A 6 2.84 -11.24 -17.34
C LEU A 6 2.03 -10.56 -16.23
N ALA A 7 1.43 -11.33 -15.32
CA ALA A 7 0.70 -10.78 -14.19
C ALA A 7 1.61 -9.96 -13.26
N VAL A 8 2.79 -10.48 -12.93
CA VAL A 8 3.80 -9.77 -12.13
C VAL A 8 4.28 -8.51 -12.84
N PHE A 9 4.51 -8.56 -14.15
CA PHE A 9 4.89 -7.40 -14.94
C PHE A 9 3.88 -6.25 -14.84
N PHE A 10 2.59 -6.52 -15.08
CA PHE A 10 1.55 -5.49 -14.97
C PHE A 10 1.37 -4.98 -13.53
N LEU A 11 1.56 -5.84 -12.53
CA LEU A 11 1.52 -5.45 -11.12
C LEU A 11 2.66 -4.50 -10.73
N ILE A 12 3.86 -4.71 -11.27
CA ILE A 12 5.04 -3.87 -11.02
C ILE A 12 4.93 -2.55 -11.78
N VAL A 13 4.52 -2.58 -13.05
CA VAL A 13 4.47 -1.40 -13.91
C VAL A 13 3.40 -0.41 -13.48
N THR A 14 2.30 -0.86 -12.86
CA THR A 14 1.24 0.03 -12.39
C THR A 14 1.58 0.57 -11.00
N PRO A 15 2.08 1.82 -10.87
CA PRO A 15 2.56 2.32 -9.58
C PRO A 15 1.43 2.31 -8.56
N GLY A 16 1.60 1.46 -7.54
CA GLY A 16 0.61 1.30 -6.49
C GLY A 16 0.60 2.47 -5.50
N PRO A 17 -0.38 2.47 -4.58
CA PRO A 17 -0.46 3.41 -3.47
C PRO A 17 0.86 3.54 -2.72
N GLY A 18 1.54 2.42 -2.42
CA GLY A 18 2.83 2.38 -1.73
C GLY A 18 4.00 3.01 -2.50
N VAL A 19 4.02 2.89 -3.83
CA VAL A 19 5.09 3.46 -4.67
C VAL A 19 4.93 4.98 -4.78
N LEU A 20 3.72 5.44 -5.10
CA LEU A 20 3.41 6.86 -5.24
C LEU A 20 3.59 7.61 -3.91
N SER A 21 3.12 7.02 -2.81
CA SER A 21 3.30 7.57 -1.46
C SER A 21 4.76 7.66 -1.06
N THR A 22 5.56 6.62 -1.31
CA THR A 22 6.99 6.63 -1.03
C THR A 22 7.71 7.73 -1.80
N ALA A 23 7.43 7.86 -3.10
CA ALA A 23 8.01 8.89 -3.94
C ALA A 23 7.67 10.29 -3.41
N GLY A 24 6.40 10.51 -3.03
CA GLY A 24 5.97 11.78 -2.46
C GLY A 24 6.57 12.08 -1.09
N VAL A 25 6.67 11.09 -0.19
CA VAL A 25 7.32 11.26 1.12
C VAL A 25 8.81 11.54 0.97
N GLY A 26 9.49 10.82 0.07
CA GLY A 26 10.89 11.04 -0.24
C GLY A 26 11.16 12.43 -0.83
N ALA A 27 10.30 12.89 -1.74
CA ALA A 27 10.40 14.21 -2.36
C ALA A 27 10.11 15.35 -1.37
N ALA A 28 9.09 15.20 -0.52
CA ALA A 28 8.65 16.24 0.40
C ALA A 28 9.46 16.33 1.71
N PHE A 29 9.94 15.19 2.23
CA PHE A 29 10.56 15.10 3.56
C PHE A 29 11.95 14.47 3.56
N GLY A 30 12.50 14.18 2.38
CA GLY A 30 13.85 13.65 2.19
C GLY A 30 13.98 12.14 2.41
N PHE A 31 15.19 11.66 2.16
CA PHE A 31 15.51 10.22 2.11
C PHE A 31 15.20 9.47 3.40
N ARG A 32 15.57 10.02 4.56
CA ARG A 32 15.36 9.37 5.87
C ARG A 32 13.88 9.12 6.18
N ALA A 33 13.02 10.10 5.88
CA ALA A 33 11.58 9.96 6.04
C ALA A 33 11.00 8.91 5.07
N GLY A 34 11.42 8.96 3.81
CA GLY A 34 11.05 7.96 2.81
C GLY A 34 11.45 6.54 3.24
N LEU A 35 12.65 6.36 3.79
CA LEU A 35 13.14 5.06 4.22
C LEU A 35 12.35 4.50 5.42
N ALA A 36 12.07 5.33 6.43
CA ALA A 36 11.21 4.94 7.55
C ALA A 36 9.79 4.54 7.06
N TYR A 37 9.24 5.27 6.09
CA TYR A 37 7.95 4.97 5.48
C TYR A 37 7.95 3.64 4.71
N VAL A 38 8.99 3.39 3.89
CA VAL A 38 9.16 2.14 3.13
C VAL A 38 9.29 0.94 4.05
N VAL A 39 10.01 1.04 5.17
CA VAL A 39 10.08 -0.04 6.17
C VAL A 39 8.68 -0.35 6.72
N GLY A 40 7.86 0.67 6.95
CA GLY A 40 6.45 0.51 7.31
C GLY A 40 5.65 -0.24 6.26
N LEU A 41 5.77 0.15 4.99
CA LEU A 41 5.14 -0.54 3.86
C LEU A 41 5.59 -2.01 3.78
N PHE A 42 6.88 -2.28 3.95
CA PHE A 42 7.41 -3.64 3.89
C PHE A 42 6.80 -4.53 4.98
N VAL A 43 6.80 -4.06 6.23
CA VAL A 43 6.20 -4.82 7.34
C VAL A 43 4.70 -5.02 7.10
N GLY A 44 3.97 -3.97 6.73
CA GLY A 44 2.53 -4.07 6.48
C GLY A 44 2.17 -5.00 5.32
N ASN A 45 2.98 -4.99 4.26
CA ASN A 45 2.81 -5.92 3.15
C ASN A 45 2.94 -7.39 3.60
N ASN A 46 3.94 -7.70 4.43
CA ASN A 46 4.14 -9.04 4.96
C ASN A 46 3.03 -9.44 5.93
N THR A 47 2.54 -8.51 6.77
CA THR A 47 1.38 -8.75 7.62
C THR A 47 0.14 -9.13 6.80
N VAL A 48 -0.16 -8.38 5.74
CA VAL A 48 -1.27 -8.70 4.83
C VAL A 48 -1.08 -10.05 4.15
N ALA A 49 0.14 -10.36 3.69
CA ALA A 49 0.45 -11.66 3.12
C ALA A 49 0.15 -12.80 4.11
N MET A 50 0.55 -12.66 5.38
CA MET A 50 0.26 -13.65 6.43
C MET A 50 -1.25 -13.78 6.70
N LEU A 51 -2.01 -12.67 6.70
CA LEU A 51 -3.46 -12.71 6.84
C LEU A 51 -4.15 -13.45 5.69
N VAL A 52 -3.62 -13.33 4.48
CA VAL A 52 -4.12 -14.06 3.31
C VAL A 52 -3.76 -15.54 3.41
N LEU A 53 -2.50 -15.87 3.74
CA LEU A 53 -2.02 -17.26 3.84
C LEU A 53 -2.74 -18.06 4.94
N THR A 54 -3.03 -17.42 6.08
CA THR A 54 -3.77 -18.04 7.18
C THR A 54 -5.28 -18.17 6.91
N GLY A 55 -5.78 -17.59 5.81
CA GLY A 55 -7.21 -17.59 5.47
C GLY A 55 -8.06 -16.58 6.26
N ILE A 56 -7.46 -15.84 7.20
CA ILE A 56 -8.16 -14.81 7.99
C ILE A 56 -8.77 -13.75 7.06
N ALA A 57 -8.05 -13.36 6.01
CA ALA A 57 -8.56 -12.43 5.01
C ALA A 57 -9.81 -12.97 4.29
N ALA A 58 -9.85 -14.26 3.96
CA ALA A 58 -11.00 -14.87 3.30
C ALA A 58 -12.25 -14.82 4.19
N ILE A 59 -12.09 -15.08 5.49
CA ILE A 59 -13.17 -14.95 6.48
C ILE A 59 -13.64 -13.49 6.58
N ALA A 60 -12.72 -12.54 6.70
CA ALA A 60 -13.05 -11.12 6.79
C ALA A 60 -13.83 -10.63 5.56
N PHE A 61 -13.47 -11.09 4.35
CA PHE A 61 -14.14 -10.70 3.11
C PHE A 61 -15.47 -11.42 2.83
N THR A 62 -15.94 -12.30 3.71
CA THR A 62 -17.34 -12.77 3.68
C THR A 62 -18.34 -11.65 4.01
N VAL A 63 -17.88 -10.60 4.69
CA VAL A 63 -18.68 -9.41 5.00
C VAL A 63 -18.86 -8.57 3.73
N PRO A 64 -20.09 -8.41 3.19
CA PRO A 64 -20.31 -7.83 1.86
C PRO A 64 -19.81 -6.39 1.69
N TRP A 65 -19.84 -5.60 2.77
CA TRP A 65 -19.48 -4.18 2.74
C TRP A 65 -18.00 -3.90 3.03
N LEU A 66 -17.25 -4.86 3.59
CA LEU A 66 -15.87 -4.63 4.06
C LEU A 66 -14.93 -4.22 2.92
N ARG A 67 -15.07 -4.89 1.77
CA ARG A 67 -14.27 -4.57 0.57
C ARG A 67 -14.53 -3.15 0.07
N GLY A 68 -15.80 -2.71 0.12
CA GLY A 68 -16.20 -1.35 -0.23
C GLY A 68 -15.60 -0.31 0.71
N VAL A 69 -15.66 -0.56 2.02
CA VAL A 69 -15.08 0.34 3.03
C VAL A 69 -13.57 0.45 2.86
N LEU A 70 -12.84 -0.67 2.73
CA LEU A 70 -11.38 -0.65 2.51
C LEU A 70 -11.00 0.12 1.23
N LEU A 71 -11.79 -0.03 0.17
CA LEU A 71 -11.58 0.70 -1.09
C LEU A 71 -11.79 2.20 -0.91
N ILE A 72 -12.89 2.61 -0.30
CA ILE A 72 -13.19 4.03 -0.03
C ILE A 72 -12.12 4.62 0.88
N THR A 73 -11.78 3.96 1.99
CA THR A 73 -10.74 4.41 2.92
C THR A 73 -9.39 4.54 2.23
N SER A 74 -9.02 3.61 1.35
CA SER A 74 -7.77 3.67 0.59
C SER A 74 -7.74 4.83 -0.39
N VAL A 75 -8.83 5.05 -1.14
CA VAL A 75 -8.94 6.19 -2.05
C VAL A 75 -8.86 7.50 -1.29
N LEU A 76 -9.62 7.65 -0.20
CA LEU A 76 -9.57 8.84 0.65
C LEU A 76 -8.19 9.08 1.25
N TYR A 77 -7.52 8.03 1.73
CA TYR A 77 -6.16 8.12 2.25
C TYR A 77 -5.17 8.58 1.17
N LEU A 78 -5.29 8.08 -0.06
CA LEU A 78 -4.44 8.49 -1.17
C LEU A 78 -4.68 9.92 -1.62
N LEU A 79 -5.94 10.36 -1.65
CA LEU A 79 -6.28 11.76 -1.93
C LEU A 79 -5.73 12.69 -0.85
N TRP A 80 -5.88 12.32 0.43
CA TRP A 80 -5.30 13.06 1.54
C TRP A 80 -3.77 13.11 1.46
N LEU A 81 -3.14 11.99 1.09
CA LEU A 81 -1.71 11.89 0.97
C LEU A 81 -1.17 12.73 -0.20
N ALA A 82 -1.81 12.64 -1.36
CA ALA A 82 -1.49 13.47 -2.52
C ALA A 82 -1.62 14.96 -2.19
N TRP A 83 -2.69 15.35 -1.48
CA TRP A 83 -2.88 16.73 -1.03
C TRP A 83 -1.80 17.18 -0.05
N ARG A 84 -1.42 16.31 0.89
CA ARG A 84 -0.36 16.59 1.86
C ARG A 84 1.00 16.77 1.20
N ILE A 85 1.35 15.92 0.23
CA ILE A 85 2.61 16.02 -0.54
C ILE A 85 2.62 17.32 -1.37
N ALA A 86 1.51 17.63 -2.05
CA ALA A 86 1.40 18.86 -2.85
C ALA A 86 1.58 20.12 -2.00
N ARG A 87 1.06 20.13 -0.76
CA ARG A 87 1.23 21.25 0.18
C ARG A 87 2.61 21.32 0.84
N ALA A 88 3.28 20.19 1.04
CA ALA A 88 4.62 20.18 1.62
C ALA A 88 5.68 20.84 0.72
N GLY A 89 5.48 20.86 -0.60
CA GLY A 89 6.34 21.60 -1.55
C GLY A 89 6.07 23.11 -1.64
N THR A 90 5.04 23.62 -0.97
CA THR A 90 4.63 25.04 -1.03
C THR A 90 4.83 25.71 0.33
N GLU A 91 6.07 25.75 0.83
CA GLU A 91 6.41 26.57 2.00
C GLU A 91 6.54 28.04 1.59
N ILE A 92 5.39 28.72 1.48
CA ILE A 92 5.32 30.17 1.53
C ILE A 92 4.67 30.52 2.89
N GLY A 93 5.50 30.67 3.93
CA GLY A 93 5.17 31.38 5.17
C GLY A 93 4.23 30.69 6.19
N PHE A 94 4.70 30.64 7.44
CA PHE A 94 3.91 30.62 8.69
C PHE A 94 3.03 29.40 9.07
N ILE A 95 3.22 28.22 8.47
CA ILE A 95 2.57 26.99 8.98
C ILE A 95 3.64 26.03 9.53
N ALA A 96 3.51 25.69 10.82
CA ALA A 96 4.42 24.80 11.54
C ALA A 96 4.79 23.55 10.73
N ALA A 97 6.08 23.20 10.72
CA ALA A 97 6.64 22.05 10.02
C ALA A 97 5.76 20.81 10.23
N GLN A 98 5.06 20.37 9.17
CA GLN A 98 4.25 19.16 9.27
C GLN A 98 5.16 17.96 9.49
N LYS A 99 4.88 17.15 10.52
CA LYS A 99 5.69 15.95 10.81
C LYS A 99 5.81 15.05 9.57
N PRO A 100 7.00 14.51 9.27
CA PRO A 100 7.17 13.58 8.17
C PRO A 100 6.33 12.31 8.36
N LEU A 101 5.85 11.74 7.27
CA LEU A 101 5.19 10.43 7.28
C LEU A 101 6.23 9.35 7.57
N GLY A 102 6.13 8.69 8.72
CA GLY A 102 7.05 7.62 9.13
C GLY A 102 6.45 6.21 9.02
N PHE A 103 7.15 5.25 9.62
CA PHE A 103 6.83 3.82 9.68
C PHE A 103 5.33 3.48 9.84
N TRP A 104 4.67 4.03 10.86
CA TRP A 104 3.27 3.72 11.14
C TRP A 104 2.32 4.10 10.01
N ASN A 105 2.63 5.14 9.24
CA ASN A 105 1.81 5.53 8.10
C ASN A 105 1.93 4.51 6.95
N GLY A 106 3.14 3.99 6.70
CA GLY A 106 3.38 2.95 5.70
C GLY A 106 2.72 1.63 6.11
N LEU A 107 2.84 1.26 7.39
CA LEU A 107 2.20 0.06 7.93
C LEU A 107 0.68 0.11 7.73
N SER A 108 0.05 1.19 8.20
CA SER A 108 -1.40 1.38 8.12
C SER A 108 -1.89 1.40 6.68
N LEU A 109 -1.17 2.06 5.77
CA LEU A 109 -1.52 2.07 4.35
C LEU A 109 -1.64 0.65 3.81
N GLN A 110 -0.67 -0.22 4.09
CA GLN A 110 -0.73 -1.59 3.56
C GLN A 110 -1.88 -2.39 4.18
N ILE A 111 -2.14 -2.24 5.47
CA ILE A 111 -3.22 -2.95 6.16
C ILE A 111 -4.60 -2.56 5.62
N ILE A 112 -4.83 -1.28 5.31
CA ILE A 112 -6.13 -0.80 4.79
C ILE A 112 -6.27 -0.97 3.28
N ASN A 113 -5.18 -1.25 2.56
CA ASN A 113 -5.14 -1.29 1.10
C ASN A 113 -5.74 -2.61 0.56
N PRO A 114 -6.97 -2.60 -0.01
CA PRO A 114 -7.58 -3.81 -0.55
C PRO A 114 -6.81 -4.37 -1.75
N LYS A 115 -6.02 -3.54 -2.46
CA LYS A 115 -5.14 -4.01 -3.54
C LYS A 115 -4.10 -4.99 -2.98
N ALA A 116 -3.57 -4.77 -1.77
CA ALA A 116 -2.60 -5.66 -1.17
C ALA A 116 -3.19 -7.07 -0.97
N TYR A 117 -4.41 -7.17 -0.43
CA TYR A 117 -5.09 -8.46 -0.26
C TYR A 117 -5.39 -9.13 -1.60
N VAL A 118 -5.92 -8.40 -2.58
CA VAL A 118 -6.23 -8.96 -3.92
C VAL A 118 -4.97 -9.49 -4.60
N VAL A 119 -3.87 -8.75 -4.53
CA VAL A 119 -2.58 -9.17 -5.10
C VAL A 119 -2.09 -10.44 -4.42
N HIS A 120 -2.04 -10.47 -3.09
CA HIS A 120 -1.58 -11.65 -2.34
C HIS A 120 -2.48 -12.87 -2.56
N THR A 121 -3.81 -12.71 -2.55
CA THR A 121 -4.74 -13.81 -2.85
C THR A 121 -4.50 -14.33 -4.26
N THR A 122 -4.43 -13.45 -5.26
CA THR A 122 -4.17 -13.86 -6.66
C THR A 122 -2.82 -14.55 -6.81
N LEU A 123 -1.79 -14.04 -6.12
CA LEU A 123 -0.45 -14.61 -6.16
C LEU A 123 -0.42 -16.02 -5.54
N PHE A 124 -1.06 -16.22 -4.39
CA PHE A 124 -0.98 -17.47 -3.64
C PHE A 124 -1.98 -18.53 -4.10
N SER A 125 -3.18 -18.14 -4.52
CA SER A 125 -4.24 -19.08 -4.93
C SER A 125 -4.42 -19.14 -6.44
N GLY A 126 -4.12 -18.06 -7.17
CA GLY A 126 -4.33 -17.95 -8.62
C GLY A 126 -3.25 -18.61 -9.46
N PHE A 127 -2.07 -18.84 -8.88
CA PHE A 127 -0.99 -19.59 -9.50
C PHE A 127 -0.70 -20.80 -8.63
N GLY A 128 -1.27 -21.95 -8.97
CA GLY A 128 -1.00 -23.19 -8.26
C GLY A 128 0.51 -23.44 -8.22
N PHE A 129 1.08 -23.51 -7.01
CA PHE A 129 2.50 -23.86 -6.83
C PHE A 129 2.79 -25.33 -7.19
N MET A 130 1.79 -26.09 -7.64
CA MET A 130 1.88 -27.51 -7.99
C MET A 130 1.08 -27.80 -9.26
N THR A 131 1.79 -28.05 -10.36
CA THR A 131 1.56 -29.18 -11.28
C THR A 131 2.88 -29.39 -12.02
N SER A 132 3.69 -30.32 -11.52
CA SER A 132 4.62 -31.10 -12.35
C SER A 132 3.81 -32.10 -13.17
#